data_AF-A0A426DKU3-F1
#
_entry.id   AF-A0A426DKU3-F1
#
_cell.length_a   1.000
_cell.length_b   1.000
_cell.length_c   1.000
_cell.angle_alpha   90.00
_cell.angle_beta   90.00
_cell.angle_gamma   90.00
#
_symmetry.space_group_name_H-M   'P 1'
#
loop_
_entity.id
_entity.type
_entity.pdbx_description
1 polymer ?
#
loop_
_entity_poly.entity_id
_entity_poly.type
_entity_poly.pdbx_seq_one_letter_code
_entity_poly.pdbx_strand_id
1 'polypeptide(L)'
;MKYERISKGVFLERPNRFIAYAELAGKKEVIHVKNTGRCAELLRPGAPIYVQESEKPARKTKWDLIGVEKGSRMINMDSQVPNQVVKEWVEAGNLKPDIRLVRPETTYGNSRFDLYVETGNSRAFIEVKGVTLEENGVVRFPDAPSDRAVKHLQELEKAVREGYEAYVFFVIQMKGVRYFTPNMDTHPAFCQALKSAKAAGVRLLAYDCRVSGDEIQIADPVPVVLESPRLKELSGPIAAWYRENRRDLPWRNTTDAYRIWVSEIMLQQTRVEAVKRYYERFLEALPTVRELAEVPEDRLMKLWEGLGYYNRVRNMQKAARQVMEEYGGEFPHTYDTIRSLAGIGNYTAGAVSSFAYGIPKPAVDGNVLRVLSRILASEEDIMKASVRSWMERAVEEVIPEQEASDFNQGLIELGALVCVPGGEPKCGICPAAELCLAREKGIQTALPVKTKAKARRIEKRTVLIFRDSEGVAIRKRPPKGLLAGLYELPNVEGHLTRKEAADYGKSIGLTPVHVRKLEAAKHIFSHVEWHMVGYELLVDALEKNCGEEMIFAKRDELETVYSIPSAFEAYMVTAHAIAGDSQR
;
A
#
# COMPACT_ATOMS: atom_id res chain seq x y z
N MET A 1 12.45 13.56 -34.65
CA MET A 1 11.95 14.14 -35.92
C MET A 1 12.26 15.63 -35.99
N LYS A 2 12.87 16.07 -37.10
CA LYS A 2 13.11 17.49 -37.43
C LYS A 2 12.24 17.97 -38.58
N TYR A 3 11.62 19.14 -38.41
CA TYR A 3 10.88 19.84 -39.42
C TYR A 3 11.79 20.80 -40.18
N GLU A 4 11.47 21.03 -41.45
CA GLU A 4 12.20 21.94 -42.33
C GLU A 4 11.27 23.07 -42.77
N ARG A 5 11.86 24.23 -43.16
CA ARG A 5 11.14 25.44 -43.60
C ARG A 5 10.05 25.89 -42.64
N ILE A 6 10.45 26.04 -41.39
CA ILE A 6 9.56 26.56 -40.36
C ILE A 6 9.49 28.07 -40.42
N SER A 7 8.27 28.60 -40.32
CA SER A 7 8.00 30.00 -40.09
C SER A 7 7.23 30.19 -38.79
N LYS A 8 7.58 31.25 -38.04
CA LYS A 8 6.84 31.65 -36.85
C LYS A 8 5.72 32.62 -37.24
N GLY A 9 4.55 32.43 -36.63
CA GLY A 9 3.36 33.22 -36.90
C GLY A 9 2.53 33.50 -35.67
N VAL A 10 1.42 34.19 -35.88
CA VAL A 10 0.40 34.46 -34.86
C VAL A 10 -0.92 33.85 -35.31
N PHE A 11 -1.49 32.99 -34.48
CA PHE A 11 -2.81 32.40 -34.76
C PHE A 11 -3.90 33.47 -34.67
N LEU A 12 -4.83 33.49 -35.63
CA LEU A 12 -5.94 34.43 -35.67
C LEU A 12 -7.26 33.74 -35.31
N GLU A 13 -7.69 32.77 -36.11
CA GLU A 13 -8.96 32.08 -35.94
C GLU A 13 -8.95 30.71 -36.63
N ARG A 14 -9.83 29.79 -36.18
CA ARG A 14 -9.98 28.45 -36.77
C ARG A 14 -11.43 28.24 -37.20
N PRO A 15 -11.79 28.56 -38.46
CA PRO A 15 -13.16 28.46 -38.94
C PRO A 15 -13.68 27.02 -38.98
N ASN A 16 -12.80 26.02 -39.13
CA ASN A 16 -13.17 24.61 -39.09
C ASN A 16 -12.01 23.73 -38.62
N ARG A 17 -12.26 22.42 -38.46
CA ARG A 17 -11.26 21.49 -37.92
C ARG A 17 -9.99 21.31 -38.76
N PHE A 18 -9.97 21.66 -40.04
CA PHE A 18 -8.82 21.46 -40.93
C PHE A 18 -8.13 22.74 -41.35
N ILE A 19 -8.77 23.89 -41.17
CA ILE A 19 -8.27 25.18 -41.65
C ILE A 19 -8.23 26.16 -40.49
N ALA A 20 -7.11 26.86 -40.37
CA ALA A 20 -6.95 28.04 -39.54
C ALA A 20 -6.39 29.21 -40.36
N TYR A 21 -6.59 30.42 -39.86
CA TYR A 21 -5.92 31.60 -40.37
C TYR A 21 -4.87 32.06 -39.38
N ALA A 22 -3.73 32.47 -39.92
CA ALA A 22 -2.61 32.99 -39.15
C ALA A 22 -2.02 34.22 -39.83
N GLU A 23 -1.40 35.09 -39.04
CA GLU A 23 -0.54 36.13 -39.56
C GLU A 23 0.89 35.60 -39.68
N LEU A 24 1.40 35.58 -40.91
CA LEU A 24 2.78 35.20 -41.23
C LEU A 24 3.44 36.38 -41.96
N ALA A 25 4.55 36.89 -41.43
CA ALA A 25 5.25 38.05 -41.98
C ALA A 25 4.32 39.24 -42.31
N GLY A 26 3.34 39.53 -41.44
CA GLY A 26 2.37 40.62 -41.60
C GLY A 26 1.23 40.36 -42.60
N LYS A 27 1.07 39.13 -43.11
CA LYS A 27 0.00 38.75 -44.03
C LYS A 27 -0.90 37.67 -43.43
N LYS A 28 -2.21 37.79 -43.65
CA LYS A 28 -3.19 36.74 -43.31
C LYS A 28 -3.04 35.58 -44.29
N GLU A 29 -2.67 34.41 -43.77
CA GLU A 29 -2.42 33.19 -44.52
C GLU A 29 -3.37 32.08 -44.08
N VAL A 30 -3.68 31.17 -45.01
CA VAL A 30 -4.50 29.99 -44.75
C VAL A 30 -3.58 28.81 -44.44
N ILE A 31 -3.67 28.29 -43.21
CA ILE A 31 -2.85 27.20 -42.70
C ILE A 31 -3.71 25.95 -42.51
N HIS A 32 -3.16 24.78 -42.81
CA HIS A 32 -3.82 23.50 -42.57
C HIS A 32 -3.52 22.99 -41.16
N VAL A 33 -4.54 22.49 -40.49
CA VAL A 33 -4.47 21.96 -39.13
C VAL A 33 -4.61 20.43 -39.20
N LYS A 34 -3.50 19.71 -38.99
CA LYS A 34 -3.48 18.23 -39.00
C LYS A 34 -4.26 17.62 -37.82
N ASN A 35 -4.25 18.30 -36.67
CA ASN A 35 -4.99 17.88 -35.50
C ASN A 35 -6.49 18.18 -35.65
N THR A 36 -7.32 17.16 -35.77
CA THR A 36 -8.77 17.28 -35.96
C THR A 36 -9.55 17.50 -34.66
N GLY A 37 -8.86 17.45 -33.50
CA GLY A 37 -9.42 17.72 -32.18
C GLY A 37 -9.87 19.18 -32.02
N ARG A 38 -10.51 19.47 -30.89
CA ARG A 38 -11.06 20.81 -30.60
C ARG A 38 -9.97 21.87 -30.50
N CYS A 39 -8.86 21.56 -29.82
CA CYS A 39 -7.67 22.41 -29.63
C CYS A 39 -7.98 23.85 -29.15
N ALA A 40 -9.11 24.09 -28.48
CA ALA A 40 -9.59 25.45 -28.15
C ALA A 40 -8.74 26.11 -27.06
N GLU A 41 -8.12 25.30 -26.22
CA GLU A 41 -7.19 25.68 -25.17
C GLU A 41 -5.79 26.01 -25.71
N LEU A 42 -5.48 25.53 -26.92
CA LEU A 42 -4.17 25.70 -27.58
C LEU A 42 -4.22 26.82 -28.62
N LEU A 43 -5.23 26.82 -29.49
CA LEU A 43 -5.38 27.75 -30.60
C LEU A 43 -6.26 28.94 -30.20
N ARG A 44 -5.71 29.81 -29.36
CA ARG A 44 -6.34 31.08 -28.95
C ARG A 44 -5.86 32.21 -29.86
N PRO A 45 -6.74 33.14 -30.29
CA PRO A 45 -6.31 34.32 -31.04
C PRO A 45 -5.13 35.02 -30.35
N GLY A 46 -4.08 35.32 -31.10
CA GLY A 46 -2.83 35.89 -30.59
C GLY A 46 -1.76 34.86 -30.17
N ALA A 47 -2.06 33.56 -30.15
CA ALA A 47 -1.09 32.54 -29.77
C ALA A 47 0.06 32.47 -30.80
N PRO A 48 1.34 32.47 -30.36
CA PRO A 48 2.46 32.20 -31.25
C PRO A 48 2.40 30.77 -31.78
N ILE A 49 2.51 30.62 -33.10
CA ILE A 49 2.47 29.32 -33.77
C ILE A 49 3.69 29.12 -34.66
N TYR A 50 3.94 27.86 -34.99
CA TYR A 50 4.99 27.42 -35.90
C TYR A 50 4.35 26.61 -37.01
N VAL A 51 4.64 27.00 -38.25
CA VAL A 51 4.08 26.39 -39.46
C VAL A 51 5.20 25.92 -40.37
N GLN A 52 4.98 24.81 -41.06
CA GLN A 52 5.87 24.25 -42.07
C GLN A 52 5.38 24.59 -43.47
N GLU A 53 6.27 25.06 -44.33
CA GLU A 53 5.98 25.25 -45.76
C GLU A 53 5.92 23.90 -46.50
N SER A 54 4.84 23.68 -47.24
CA SER A 54 4.66 22.49 -48.09
C SER A 54 5.32 22.68 -49.47
N GLU A 55 6.04 21.66 -49.94
CA GLU A 55 6.63 21.63 -51.29
C GLU A 55 5.64 21.34 -52.42
N LYS A 56 4.48 20.78 -52.10
CA LYS A 56 3.55 20.26 -53.11
C LYS A 56 2.79 21.40 -53.79
N PRO A 57 3.06 21.74 -55.07
CA PRO A 57 2.49 22.92 -55.73
C PRO A 57 0.97 22.86 -55.90
N ALA A 58 0.39 21.65 -55.88
CA ALA A 58 -1.03 21.40 -56.08
C ALA A 58 -1.88 21.52 -54.79
N ARG A 59 -1.29 21.85 -53.63
CA ARG A 59 -2.05 21.97 -52.37
C ARG A 59 -2.80 23.30 -52.30
N LYS A 60 -4.02 23.25 -51.75
CA LYS A 60 -4.85 24.44 -51.47
C LYS A 60 -4.28 25.32 -50.35
N THR A 61 -3.51 24.75 -49.44
CA THR A 61 -2.86 25.44 -48.32
C THR A 61 -1.34 25.30 -48.45
N LYS A 62 -0.64 26.43 -48.36
CA LYS A 62 0.83 26.49 -48.42
C LYS A 62 1.50 25.99 -47.14
N TRP A 63 0.80 26.10 -46.01
CA TRP A 63 1.37 25.93 -44.68
C TRP A 63 0.65 24.84 -43.90
N ASP A 64 1.40 24.02 -43.15
CA ASP A 64 0.89 23.07 -42.16
C ASP A 64 1.23 23.56 -40.75
N LEU A 65 0.26 23.56 -39.83
CA LEU A 65 0.51 23.87 -38.42
C LEU A 65 1.31 22.74 -37.75
N ILE A 66 2.45 23.09 -37.15
CA ILE A 66 3.36 22.16 -36.48
C ILE A 66 3.34 22.32 -34.97
N GLY A 67 3.25 23.55 -34.46
CA GLY A 67 3.32 23.80 -33.02
C GLY A 67 2.71 25.11 -32.59
N VAL A 68 2.50 25.25 -31.29
CA VAL A 68 1.91 26.42 -30.64
C VAL A 68 2.53 26.64 -29.27
N GLU A 69 2.73 27.90 -28.90
CA GLU A 69 3.15 28.31 -27.57
C GLU A 69 1.92 28.54 -26.68
N LYS A 70 1.85 27.82 -25.54
CA LYS A 70 0.84 27.99 -24.49
C LYS A 70 1.53 28.39 -23.20
N GLY A 71 1.43 29.67 -22.83
CA GLY A 71 2.20 30.21 -21.70
C GLY A 71 3.70 30.09 -21.97
N SER A 72 4.43 29.40 -21.09
CA SER A 72 5.86 29.13 -21.28
C SER A 72 6.16 27.80 -21.99
N ARG A 73 5.13 27.06 -22.45
CA ARG A 73 5.29 25.72 -23.01
C ARG A 73 5.16 25.73 -24.52
N MET A 74 6.04 24.99 -25.18
CA MET A 74 5.92 24.65 -26.59
C MET A 74 5.19 23.31 -26.74
N ILE A 75 4.14 23.30 -27.56
CA ILE A 75 3.30 22.12 -27.79
C ILE A 75 3.33 21.79 -29.28
N ASN A 76 3.72 20.56 -29.61
CA ASN A 76 3.62 20.07 -30.98
C ASN A 76 2.17 19.70 -31.29
N MET A 77 1.68 20.17 -32.44
CA MET A 77 0.31 20.04 -32.92
C MET A 77 0.19 19.11 -34.12
N ASP A 78 1.29 18.52 -34.58
CA ASP A 78 1.28 17.56 -35.66
C ASP A 78 0.78 16.20 -35.15
N SER A 79 -0.48 15.88 -35.44
CA SER A 79 -1.09 14.61 -35.03
C SER A 79 -0.54 13.38 -35.77
N GLN A 80 0.28 13.57 -36.82
CA GLN A 80 0.85 12.48 -37.62
C GLN A 80 2.26 12.10 -37.15
N VAL A 81 2.94 12.98 -36.42
CA VAL A 81 4.32 12.76 -35.96
C VAL A 81 4.48 11.72 -34.83
N PRO A 82 3.50 11.45 -33.93
CA PRO A 82 3.69 10.51 -32.82
C PRO A 82 4.20 9.13 -33.25
N ASN A 83 3.63 8.56 -34.31
CA ASN A 83 4.02 7.24 -34.81
C ASN A 83 5.48 7.22 -35.26
N GLN A 84 5.90 8.28 -35.94
CA GLN A 84 7.28 8.41 -36.43
C GLN A 84 8.27 8.57 -35.28
N VAL A 85 7.99 9.41 -34.28
CA VAL A 85 8.93 9.59 -33.15
C VAL A 85 9.04 8.33 -32.30
N VAL A 86 7.95 7.57 -32.11
CA VAL A 86 8.01 6.28 -31.42
C VAL A 86 8.81 5.27 -32.26
N LYS A 87 8.62 5.24 -33.58
CA LYS A 87 9.42 4.38 -34.47
C LYS A 87 10.91 4.67 -34.34
N GLU A 88 11.32 5.94 -34.48
CA GLU A 88 12.71 6.39 -34.32
C GLU A 88 13.26 6.00 -32.94
N TRP A 89 12.46 6.17 -31.89
CA TRP A 89 12.83 5.83 -30.51
C TRP A 89 13.00 4.32 -30.28
N VAL A 90 12.14 3.49 -30.88
CA VAL A 90 12.25 2.03 -30.84
C VAL A 90 13.47 1.56 -31.65
N GLU A 91 13.68 2.07 -32.86
CA GLU A 91 14.82 1.71 -33.72
C GLU A 91 16.16 2.04 -33.07
N ALA A 92 16.21 3.08 -32.23
CA ALA A 92 17.38 3.42 -31.41
C ALA A 92 17.60 2.47 -30.21
N GLY A 93 16.78 1.43 -30.03
CA GLY A 93 16.93 0.42 -28.97
C GLY A 93 16.38 0.83 -27.60
N ASN A 94 15.63 1.93 -27.50
CA ASN A 94 15.16 2.45 -26.21
C ASN A 94 14.01 1.63 -25.60
N LEU A 95 13.23 0.90 -26.41
CA LEU A 95 12.20 0.01 -25.90
C LEU A 95 12.81 -1.24 -25.26
N LYS A 96 13.76 -1.84 -25.98
CA LYS A 96 14.46 -3.08 -25.64
C LYS A 96 15.79 -3.15 -26.40
N PRO A 97 16.79 -3.85 -25.84
CA PRO A 97 17.99 -4.21 -26.60
C PRO A 97 17.65 -5.21 -27.74
N ASP A 98 18.52 -5.28 -28.75
CA ASP A 98 18.42 -6.22 -29.91
C ASP A 98 17.10 -6.09 -30.71
N ILE A 99 16.75 -4.86 -31.11
CA ILE A 99 15.65 -4.63 -32.07
C ILE A 99 16.11 -5.11 -33.46
N ARG A 100 15.41 -6.12 -34.00
CA ARG A 100 15.73 -6.72 -35.31
C ARG A 100 14.85 -6.23 -36.43
N LEU A 101 13.58 -5.95 -36.11
CA LEU A 101 12.59 -5.48 -37.08
C LEU A 101 11.65 -4.48 -36.42
N VAL A 102 11.40 -3.37 -37.09
CA VAL A 102 10.31 -2.44 -36.78
C VAL A 102 9.48 -2.24 -38.05
N ARG A 103 8.23 -2.69 -38.03
CA ARG A 103 7.31 -2.60 -39.18
C ARG A 103 6.11 -1.72 -38.83
N PRO A 104 5.91 -0.58 -39.50
CA PRO A 104 4.76 0.28 -39.26
C PRO A 104 3.46 -0.28 -39.84
N GLU A 105 2.33 0.20 -39.34
CA GLU A 105 0.98 -0.04 -39.85
C GLU A 105 0.65 -1.53 -40.06
N THR A 106 0.97 -2.36 -39.07
CA THR A 106 0.82 -3.82 -39.15
C THR A 106 -0.58 -4.25 -38.69
N THR A 107 -1.26 -5.05 -39.53
CA THR A 107 -2.57 -5.63 -39.20
C THR A 107 -2.43 -6.84 -38.28
N TYR A 108 -3.25 -6.87 -37.22
CA TYR A 108 -3.45 -8.03 -36.35
C TYR A 108 -4.95 -8.15 -36.03
N GLY A 109 -5.52 -9.33 -36.31
CA GLY A 109 -6.96 -9.53 -36.21
C GLY A 109 -7.72 -8.50 -37.04
N ASN A 110 -8.58 -7.72 -36.39
CA ASN A 110 -9.38 -6.66 -37.03
C ASN A 110 -8.80 -5.25 -36.84
N SER A 111 -7.64 -5.12 -36.20
CA SER A 111 -6.99 -3.84 -35.93
C SER A 111 -5.71 -3.68 -36.74
N ARG A 112 -5.39 -2.43 -37.08
CA ARG A 112 -4.10 -2.05 -37.64
C ARG A 112 -3.36 -1.25 -36.58
N PHE A 113 -2.32 -1.85 -36.02
CA PHE A 113 -1.47 -1.23 -35.00
C PHE A 113 -0.37 -0.39 -35.64
N ASP A 114 0.04 0.66 -34.93
CA ASP A 114 0.99 1.64 -35.45
C ASP A 114 2.37 1.02 -35.70
N LEU A 115 2.84 0.13 -34.81
CA LEU A 115 4.10 -0.58 -34.97
C LEU A 115 4.01 -2.06 -34.56
N TYR A 116 4.74 -2.89 -35.29
CA TYR A 116 5.11 -4.24 -34.92
C TYR A 116 6.62 -4.32 -34.74
N VAL A 117 7.08 -4.96 -33.67
CA VAL A 117 8.50 -5.01 -33.29
C VAL A 117 8.92 -6.45 -33.03
N GLU A 118 10.05 -6.86 -33.60
CA GLU A 118 10.70 -8.13 -33.29
C GLU A 118 12.05 -7.89 -32.62
N THR A 119 12.28 -8.61 -31.53
CA THR A 119 13.59 -8.79 -30.89
C THR A 119 14.02 -10.24 -31.05
N GLY A 120 15.21 -10.59 -30.57
CA GLY A 120 15.64 -11.99 -30.60
C GLY A 120 14.73 -12.98 -29.90
N ASN A 121 14.01 -12.54 -28.86
CA ASN A 121 13.24 -13.43 -27.98
C ASN A 121 11.76 -13.03 -27.85
N SER A 122 11.32 -11.92 -28.44
CA SER A 122 9.94 -11.45 -28.28
C SER A 122 9.42 -10.73 -29.51
N ARG A 123 8.10 -10.80 -29.70
CA ARG A 123 7.34 -10.06 -30.71
C ARG A 123 6.36 -9.14 -30.01
N ALA A 124 6.21 -7.91 -30.49
CA ALA A 124 5.39 -6.91 -29.83
C ALA A 124 4.51 -6.12 -30.80
N PHE A 125 3.30 -5.79 -30.37
CA PHE A 125 2.46 -4.76 -31.01
C PHE A 125 2.46 -3.48 -30.17
N ILE A 126 2.54 -2.33 -30.82
CA ILE A 126 2.53 -1.02 -30.17
C ILE A 126 1.45 -0.16 -30.82
N GLU A 127 0.52 0.31 -30.00
CA GLU A 127 -0.43 1.35 -30.36
C GLU A 127 0.04 2.69 -29.80
N VAL A 128 0.18 3.69 -30.66
CA VAL A 128 0.67 5.02 -30.33
C VAL A 128 -0.50 6.01 -30.18
N LYS A 129 -0.41 6.88 -29.18
CA LYS A 129 -1.40 7.93 -28.89
C LYS A 129 -0.70 9.27 -28.69
N GLY A 130 -0.95 10.22 -29.57
CA GLY A 130 -0.56 11.62 -29.36
C GLY A 130 -1.40 12.25 -28.26
N VAL A 131 -0.76 12.92 -27.31
CA VAL A 131 -1.41 13.58 -26.17
C VAL A 131 -1.04 15.05 -26.16
N THR A 132 -2.04 15.91 -26.37
CA THR A 132 -1.91 17.37 -26.41
C THR A 132 -2.84 18.09 -25.42
N LEU A 133 -3.86 17.40 -24.89
CA LEU A 133 -4.75 17.95 -23.87
C LEU A 133 -4.01 18.04 -22.53
N GLU A 134 -3.83 19.27 -22.06
CA GLU A 134 -3.10 19.61 -20.84
C GLU A 134 -3.84 20.65 -20.02
N GLU A 135 -3.96 20.41 -18.72
CA GLU A 135 -4.49 21.35 -17.74
C GLU A 135 -3.66 21.28 -16.45
N ASN A 136 -3.08 22.40 -16.02
CA ASN A 136 -2.31 22.53 -14.76
C ASN A 136 -1.19 21.49 -14.58
N GLY A 137 -0.49 21.18 -15.67
CA GLY A 137 0.58 20.19 -15.75
C GLY A 137 0.09 18.75 -15.90
N VAL A 138 -1.22 18.49 -15.89
CA VAL A 138 -1.81 17.16 -16.02
C VAL A 138 -2.25 16.94 -17.47
N VAL A 139 -1.81 15.83 -18.07
CA VAL A 139 -2.16 15.48 -19.45
C VAL A 139 -3.16 14.34 -19.51
N ARG A 140 -4.07 14.43 -20.48
CA ARG A 140 -5.24 13.54 -20.57
C ARG A 140 -5.47 13.02 -21.98
N PHE A 141 -5.93 11.77 -22.08
CA PHE A 141 -6.36 11.17 -23.35
C PHE A 141 -7.60 10.27 -23.13
N PRO A 142 -8.58 10.27 -24.05
CA PRO A 142 -8.63 11.07 -25.26
C PRO A 142 -9.19 12.49 -25.04
N ASP A 143 -8.99 13.36 -26.01
CA ASP A 143 -9.60 14.70 -26.11
C ASP A 143 -11.00 14.66 -26.76
N ALA A 144 -11.35 13.56 -27.43
CA ALA A 144 -12.70 13.26 -27.93
C ALA A 144 -13.01 11.75 -27.86
N PRO A 145 -14.28 11.33 -27.74
CA PRO A 145 -14.64 9.90 -27.74
C PRO A 145 -14.15 9.15 -28.99
N SER A 146 -13.71 7.90 -28.82
CA SER A 146 -13.17 7.07 -29.91
C SER A 146 -13.37 5.58 -29.64
N ASP A 147 -14.43 5.01 -30.20
CA ASP A 147 -14.72 3.57 -30.10
C ASP A 147 -13.63 2.72 -30.75
N ARG A 148 -12.96 3.26 -31.76
CA ARG A 148 -11.81 2.62 -32.39
C ARG A 148 -10.68 2.40 -31.39
N ALA A 149 -10.40 3.39 -30.53
CA ALA A 149 -9.36 3.26 -29.51
C ALA A 149 -9.70 2.15 -28.49
N VAL A 150 -10.98 2.00 -28.13
CA VAL A 150 -11.46 0.91 -27.26
C VAL A 150 -11.23 -0.46 -27.92
N LYS A 151 -11.59 -0.60 -29.20
CA LYS A 151 -11.39 -1.86 -29.96
C LYS A 151 -9.91 -2.23 -30.07
N HIS A 152 -9.03 -1.26 -30.32
CA HIS A 152 -7.60 -1.52 -30.40
C HIS A 152 -7.05 -2.06 -29.07
N LEU A 153 -7.51 -1.54 -27.92
CA LEU A 153 -7.12 -2.07 -26.60
C LEU A 153 -7.55 -3.52 -26.40
N GLN A 154 -8.77 -3.89 -26.80
CA GLN A 154 -9.27 -5.26 -26.71
C GLN A 154 -8.48 -6.24 -27.58
N GLU A 155 -8.06 -5.82 -28.78
CA GLU A 155 -7.21 -6.63 -29.65
C GLU A 155 -5.78 -6.75 -29.09
N LEU A 156 -5.25 -5.71 -28.41
CA LEU A 156 -3.98 -5.83 -27.67
C LEU A 156 -4.06 -6.84 -26.54
N GLU A 157 -5.16 -6.88 -25.78
CA GLU A 157 -5.38 -7.92 -24.76
C GLU A 157 -5.36 -9.33 -25.37
N LYS A 158 -5.96 -9.48 -26.55
CA LYS A 158 -5.93 -10.75 -27.29
C LYS A 158 -4.51 -11.12 -27.72
N ALA A 159 -3.74 -10.15 -28.22
CA ALA A 159 -2.34 -10.36 -28.58
C ALA A 159 -1.51 -10.84 -27.37
N VAL A 160 -1.72 -10.29 -26.19
CA VAL A 160 -1.06 -10.76 -24.95
C VAL A 160 -1.40 -12.22 -24.65
N ARG A 161 -2.67 -12.61 -24.76
CA ARG A 161 -3.09 -14.01 -24.57
C ARG A 161 -2.46 -14.98 -25.57
N GLU A 162 -2.11 -14.51 -26.76
CA GLU A 162 -1.44 -15.28 -27.81
C GLU A 162 0.10 -15.25 -27.70
N GLY A 163 0.64 -14.67 -26.63
CA GLY A 163 2.08 -14.65 -26.33
C GLY A 163 2.85 -13.50 -26.97
N TYR A 164 2.17 -12.51 -27.55
CA TYR A 164 2.81 -11.25 -27.94
C TYR A 164 2.99 -10.35 -26.72
N GLU A 165 4.01 -9.50 -26.75
CA GLU A 165 3.99 -8.31 -25.91
C GLU A 165 3.08 -7.25 -26.56
N ALA A 166 2.45 -6.43 -25.73
CA ALA A 166 1.56 -5.39 -26.21
C ALA A 166 1.84 -4.09 -25.44
N TYR A 167 1.86 -2.98 -26.16
CA TYR A 167 2.15 -1.67 -25.61
C TYR A 167 1.13 -0.64 -26.08
N VAL A 168 0.73 0.24 -25.19
CA VAL A 168 0.14 1.54 -25.54
C VAL A 168 1.16 2.61 -25.20
N PHE A 169 1.57 3.39 -26.20
CA PHE A 169 2.58 4.43 -26.07
C PHE A 169 1.93 5.81 -26.20
N PHE A 170 1.81 6.52 -25.08
CA PHE A 170 1.34 7.90 -25.02
C PHE A 170 2.51 8.86 -25.26
N VAL A 171 2.51 9.51 -26.43
CA VAL A 171 3.47 10.55 -26.79
C VAL A 171 2.90 11.88 -26.34
N ILE A 172 3.42 12.41 -25.24
CA ILE A 172 3.01 13.69 -24.70
C ILE A 172 3.80 14.77 -25.42
N GLN A 173 3.11 15.49 -26.31
CA GLN A 173 3.70 16.39 -27.31
C GLN A 173 4.15 17.74 -26.72
N MET A 174 4.68 17.72 -25.50
CA MET A 174 5.17 18.86 -24.73
C MET A 174 6.09 18.38 -23.60
N LYS A 175 6.82 19.30 -22.97
CA LYS A 175 7.77 19.01 -21.89
C LYS A 175 7.22 19.39 -20.51
N GLY A 176 7.66 18.69 -19.47
CA GLY A 176 7.52 19.16 -18.08
C GLY A 176 6.11 18.99 -17.51
N VAL A 177 5.47 17.87 -17.85
CA VAL A 177 4.16 17.47 -17.31
C VAL A 177 4.33 16.70 -16.01
N ARG A 178 3.29 16.69 -15.17
CA ARG A 178 3.31 16.05 -13.84
C ARG A 178 3.00 14.55 -13.92
N TYR A 179 1.95 14.20 -14.67
CA TYR A 179 1.53 12.82 -14.90
C TYR A 179 0.49 12.77 -16.03
N PHE A 180 0.30 11.56 -16.57
CA PHE A 180 -0.76 11.22 -17.51
C PHE A 180 -1.89 10.47 -16.79
N THR A 181 -3.14 10.80 -17.14
CA THR A 181 -4.32 10.03 -16.72
C THR A 181 -5.30 9.88 -17.88
N PRO A 182 -6.01 8.74 -18.02
CA PRO A 182 -7.06 8.64 -19.02
C PRO A 182 -8.21 9.62 -18.67
N ASN A 183 -8.86 10.15 -19.70
CA ASN A 183 -9.86 11.20 -19.58
C ASN A 183 -11.26 10.62 -19.30
N MET A 184 -11.55 10.43 -18.01
CA MET A 184 -12.84 9.92 -17.53
C MET A 184 -14.02 10.79 -17.95
N ASP A 185 -13.85 12.11 -18.01
CA ASP A 185 -14.93 13.05 -18.34
C ASP A 185 -15.34 12.95 -19.81
N THR A 186 -14.37 12.69 -20.69
CA THR A 186 -14.60 12.60 -22.13
C THR A 186 -14.98 11.19 -22.59
N HIS A 187 -14.30 10.15 -22.10
CA HIS A 187 -14.57 8.79 -22.58
C HIS A 187 -14.38 7.72 -21.47
N PRO A 188 -15.39 7.52 -20.60
CA PRO A 188 -15.34 6.51 -19.54
C PRO A 188 -15.03 5.09 -20.03
N ALA A 189 -15.59 4.69 -21.19
CA ALA A 189 -15.39 3.34 -21.73
C ALA A 189 -13.92 3.09 -22.15
N PHE A 190 -13.23 4.09 -22.72
CA PHE A 190 -11.80 4.00 -22.98
C PHE A 190 -10.99 3.82 -21.70
N CYS A 191 -11.34 4.55 -20.64
CA CYS A 191 -10.64 4.45 -19.36
C CYS A 191 -10.77 3.05 -18.75
N GLN A 192 -11.98 2.46 -18.81
CA GLN A 192 -12.20 1.09 -18.35
C GLN A 192 -11.46 0.07 -19.21
N ALA A 193 -11.48 0.23 -20.54
CA ALA A 193 -10.72 -0.61 -21.45
C ALA A 193 -9.20 -0.52 -21.19
N LEU A 194 -8.68 0.66 -20.86
CA LEU A 194 -7.25 0.85 -20.56
C LEU A 194 -6.85 0.16 -19.25
N LYS A 195 -7.72 0.21 -18.23
CA LYS A 195 -7.54 -0.54 -16.97
C LYS A 195 -7.57 -2.05 -17.20
N SER A 196 -8.54 -2.52 -17.99
CA SER A 196 -8.64 -3.93 -18.41
C SER A 196 -7.38 -4.38 -19.15
N ALA A 197 -6.92 -3.59 -20.12
CA ALA A 197 -5.73 -3.86 -20.90
C ALA A 197 -4.48 -3.99 -20.02
N LYS A 198 -4.28 -3.05 -19.08
CA LYS A 198 -3.17 -3.13 -18.11
C LYS A 198 -3.25 -4.40 -17.26
N ALA A 199 -4.44 -4.74 -16.76
CA ALA A 199 -4.65 -5.95 -15.96
C ALA A 199 -4.40 -7.24 -16.76
N ALA A 200 -4.67 -7.23 -18.08
CA ALA A 200 -4.40 -8.34 -18.98
C ALA A 200 -2.92 -8.48 -19.39
N GLY A 201 -2.06 -7.53 -19.02
CA GLY A 201 -0.61 -7.55 -19.31
C GLY A 201 -0.16 -6.58 -20.40
N VAL A 202 -1.03 -5.73 -20.93
CA VAL A 202 -0.65 -4.66 -21.86
C VAL A 202 0.14 -3.60 -21.09
N ARG A 203 1.34 -3.25 -21.59
CA ARG A 203 2.23 -2.27 -20.96
C ARG A 203 1.84 -0.86 -21.39
N LEU A 204 1.71 0.05 -20.42
CA LEU A 204 1.37 1.45 -20.69
C LEU A 204 2.62 2.30 -20.51
N LEU A 205 3.05 2.95 -21.59
CA LEU A 205 4.19 3.86 -21.59
C LEU A 205 3.68 5.28 -21.84
N ALA A 206 4.14 6.25 -21.07
CA ALA A 206 3.89 7.65 -21.33
C ALA A 206 5.23 8.39 -21.25
N TYR A 207 5.54 9.16 -22.28
CA TYR A 207 6.77 9.94 -22.35
C TYR A 207 6.44 11.35 -22.82
N ASP A 208 7.05 12.32 -22.15
CA ASP A 208 7.04 13.70 -22.59
C ASP A 208 8.04 13.93 -23.73
N CYS A 209 7.91 15.07 -24.40
CA CYS A 209 8.76 15.39 -25.54
C CYS A 209 9.44 16.73 -25.33
N ARG A 210 10.72 16.82 -25.69
CA ARG A 210 11.36 18.11 -25.97
C ARG A 210 10.81 18.61 -27.31
N VAL A 211 10.26 19.83 -27.31
CA VAL A 211 9.67 20.45 -28.49
C VAL A 211 10.29 21.83 -28.69
N SER A 212 10.85 22.07 -29.88
CA SER A 212 11.30 23.37 -30.37
C SER A 212 10.44 23.82 -31.56
N GLY A 213 10.76 24.96 -32.18
CA GLY A 213 10.09 25.41 -33.40
C GLY A 213 10.19 24.42 -34.56
N ASP A 214 11.25 23.63 -34.59
CA ASP A 214 11.65 22.78 -35.71
C ASP A 214 11.95 21.33 -35.33
N GLU A 215 11.73 20.91 -34.08
CA GLU A 215 12.04 19.55 -33.64
C GLU A 215 11.05 19.05 -32.58
N ILE A 216 10.79 17.74 -32.64
CA ILE A 216 10.18 16.98 -31.55
C ILE A 216 10.99 15.70 -31.30
N GLN A 217 11.30 15.47 -30.02
CA GLN A 217 12.04 14.31 -29.55
C GLN A 217 11.42 13.77 -28.26
N ILE A 218 11.20 12.45 -28.19
CA ILE A 218 10.83 11.76 -26.95
C ILE A 218 11.92 11.99 -25.91
N ALA A 219 11.53 12.36 -24.69
CA ALA A 219 12.43 12.73 -23.61
C ALA A 219 12.22 11.84 -22.38
N ASP A 220 11.48 12.32 -21.38
CA ASP A 220 11.46 11.69 -20.06
C ASP A 220 10.17 10.89 -19.84
N PRO A 221 10.23 9.78 -19.09
CA PRO A 221 9.04 9.02 -18.72
C PRO A 221 8.11 9.88 -17.85
N VAL A 222 6.81 9.66 -18.02
CA VAL A 222 5.75 10.35 -17.28
C VAL A 222 4.94 9.33 -16.49
N PRO A 223 4.68 9.57 -15.20
CA PRO A 223 3.84 8.67 -14.40
C PRO A 223 2.47 8.47 -15.04
N VAL A 224 2.01 7.22 -15.13
CA VAL A 224 0.68 6.84 -15.62
C VAL A 224 -0.22 6.55 -14.42
N VAL A 225 -1.20 7.41 -14.19
CA VAL A 225 -2.17 7.27 -13.09
C VAL A 225 -3.50 6.84 -13.68
N LEU A 226 -3.93 5.61 -13.40
CA LEU A 226 -5.20 5.07 -13.90
C LEU A 226 -6.29 5.09 -12.82
N GLU A 227 -5.93 4.80 -11.58
CA GLU A 227 -6.92 4.55 -10.54
C GLU A 227 -7.50 5.85 -9.97
N SER A 228 -6.64 6.75 -9.50
CA SER A 228 -7.10 7.98 -8.86
C SER A 228 -6.12 9.16 -9.02
N PRO A 229 -6.38 10.07 -9.99
CA PRO A 229 -5.66 11.35 -10.09
C PRO A 229 -5.74 12.17 -8.80
N ARG A 230 -6.86 12.06 -8.08
CA ARG A 230 -7.08 12.74 -6.80
C ARG A 230 -6.08 12.30 -5.73
N LEU A 231 -5.74 11.00 -5.67
CA LEU A 231 -4.67 10.53 -4.78
C LEU A 231 -3.29 11.04 -5.23
N LYS A 232 -3.06 11.18 -6.54
CA LYS A 232 -1.80 11.74 -7.04
C LYS A 232 -1.60 13.18 -6.61
N GLU A 233 -2.64 14.01 -6.69
CA GLU A 233 -2.61 15.39 -6.21
C GLU A 233 -2.35 15.49 -4.69
N LEU A 234 -2.74 14.47 -3.92
CA LEU A 234 -2.53 14.42 -2.48
C LEU A 234 -1.15 13.90 -2.05
N SER A 235 -0.38 13.31 -2.96
CA SER A 235 0.90 12.66 -2.63
C SER A 235 1.90 13.64 -1.98
N GLY A 236 2.18 14.76 -2.64
CA GLY A 236 3.06 15.82 -2.13
C GLY A 236 2.53 16.49 -0.85
N PRO A 237 1.26 16.96 -0.80
CA PRO A 237 0.68 17.55 0.41
C PRO A 237 0.73 16.64 1.64
N ILE A 238 0.50 15.33 1.48
CA ILE A 238 0.57 14.37 2.59
C ILE A 238 2.01 14.18 3.07
N ALA A 239 2.97 14.03 2.16
CA ALA A 239 4.39 13.91 2.52
C ALA A 239 4.90 15.17 3.23
N ALA A 240 4.55 16.36 2.72
CA ALA A 240 4.89 17.63 3.35
C ALA A 240 4.30 17.77 4.75
N TRP A 241 2.99 17.51 4.89
CA TRP A 241 2.31 17.55 6.19
C TRP A 241 2.93 16.58 7.19
N TYR A 242 3.30 15.36 6.75
CA TYR A 242 3.96 14.38 7.61
C TYR A 242 5.28 14.89 8.18
N ARG A 243 6.14 15.51 7.36
CA ARG A 243 7.41 16.07 7.82
C ARG A 243 7.25 17.08 8.96
N GLU A 244 6.19 17.88 8.90
CA GLU A 244 5.88 18.92 9.90
C GLU A 244 5.15 18.39 11.14
N ASN A 245 4.35 17.33 11.00
CA ASN A 245 3.37 16.92 12.02
C ASN A 245 3.61 15.51 12.59
N ARG A 246 4.63 14.77 12.13
CA ARG A 246 4.92 13.41 12.61
C ARG A 246 5.20 13.41 14.10
N ARG A 247 4.62 12.44 14.82
CA ARG A 247 5.03 12.14 16.19
C ARG A 247 6.46 11.63 16.23
N ASP A 248 7.20 12.07 17.24
CA ASP A 248 8.49 11.49 17.61
C ASP A 248 8.27 10.12 18.24
N LEU A 249 8.72 9.07 17.53
CA LEU A 249 8.57 7.68 17.93
C LEU A 249 9.93 6.99 17.72
N PRO A 250 10.38 6.11 18.64
CA PRO A 250 11.73 5.52 18.57
C PRO A 250 12.06 4.87 17.22
N TRP A 251 11.10 4.15 16.64
CA TRP A 251 11.24 3.47 15.35
C TRP A 251 11.19 4.38 14.12
N ARG A 252 10.93 5.69 14.28
CA ARG A 252 11.01 6.68 13.19
C ARG A 252 12.37 7.37 13.11
N ASN A 253 13.22 7.18 14.11
CA ASN A 253 14.55 7.78 14.19
C ASN A 253 15.64 6.82 13.68
N THR A 254 15.27 5.91 12.78
CA THR A 254 16.16 4.91 12.19
C THR A 254 15.68 4.49 10.81
N THR A 255 16.60 4.04 9.95
CA THR A 255 16.33 3.37 8.67
C THR A 255 16.69 1.89 8.71
N ASP A 256 17.04 1.35 9.89
CA ASP A 256 17.37 -0.05 10.08
C ASP A 256 16.15 -0.95 9.90
N ALA A 257 16.20 -1.84 8.90
CA ALA A 257 15.08 -2.68 8.52
C ALA A 257 14.64 -3.65 9.61
N TYR A 258 15.57 -4.19 10.42
CA TYR A 258 15.25 -5.08 11.53
C TYR A 258 14.47 -4.32 12.61
N ARG A 259 14.95 -3.13 12.99
CA ARG A 259 14.32 -2.25 13.98
C ARG A 259 12.95 -1.77 13.53
N ILE A 260 12.78 -1.41 12.27
CA ILE A 260 11.47 -1.04 11.71
C ILE A 260 10.54 -2.25 11.66
N TRP A 261 11.04 -3.40 11.21
CA TRP A 261 10.23 -4.62 11.17
C TRP A 261 9.70 -5.01 12.56
N VAL A 262 10.54 -4.94 13.60
CA VAL A 262 10.11 -5.20 14.98
C VAL A 262 8.97 -4.26 15.40
N SER A 263 9.08 -2.96 15.15
CA SER A 263 7.99 -2.03 15.49
C SER A 263 6.72 -2.31 14.70
N GLU A 264 6.83 -2.61 13.41
CA GLU A 264 5.68 -2.89 12.56
C GLU A 264 4.93 -4.16 12.99
N ILE A 265 5.65 -5.21 13.43
CA ILE A 265 5.02 -6.40 14.00
C ILE A 265 4.35 -6.09 15.35
N MET A 266 5.00 -5.30 16.20
CA MET A 266 4.42 -4.90 17.49
C MET A 266 3.16 -4.05 17.34
N LEU A 267 3.11 -3.13 16.37
CA LEU A 267 1.99 -2.21 16.12
C LEU A 267 0.74 -2.89 15.55
N GLN A 268 0.84 -4.13 15.07
CA GLN A 268 -0.32 -4.89 14.63
C GLN A 268 -1.34 -5.07 15.76
N GLN A 269 -2.51 -4.43 15.63
CA GLN A 269 -3.60 -4.48 16.62
C GLN A 269 -3.18 -4.00 18.03
N THR A 270 -2.09 -3.24 18.15
CA THR A 270 -1.57 -2.73 19.43
C THR A 270 -1.42 -1.21 19.35
N ARG A 271 -1.73 -0.50 20.45
CA ARG A 271 -1.63 0.97 20.48
C ARG A 271 -0.18 1.42 20.62
N VAL A 272 0.17 2.52 19.95
CA VAL A 272 1.51 3.12 19.94
C VAL A 272 2.11 3.31 21.35
N GLU A 273 1.34 3.87 22.30
CA GLU A 273 1.83 4.12 23.66
C GLU A 273 2.20 2.85 24.42
N ALA A 274 1.48 1.75 24.18
CA ALA A 274 1.86 0.47 24.76
C ALA A 274 3.19 -0.01 24.16
N VAL A 275 3.36 0.08 22.84
CA VAL A 275 4.51 -0.47 22.12
C VAL A 275 5.85 0.16 22.53
N LYS A 276 5.92 1.45 22.84
CA LYS A 276 7.19 2.17 23.14
C LYS A 276 8.08 1.42 24.14
N ARG A 277 7.53 1.09 25.33
CA ARG A 277 8.27 0.37 26.38
C ARG A 277 8.71 -1.04 25.94
N TYR A 278 7.87 -1.73 25.19
CA TYR A 278 8.19 -3.08 24.72
C TYR A 278 9.28 -3.06 23.66
N TYR A 279 9.22 -2.09 22.76
CA TYR A 279 10.19 -1.91 21.69
C TYR A 279 11.60 -1.70 22.26
N GLU A 280 11.74 -0.78 23.23
CA GLU A 280 13.01 -0.50 23.90
C GLU A 280 13.58 -1.75 24.58
N ARG A 281 12.80 -2.40 25.46
CA ARG A 281 13.21 -3.63 26.15
C ARG A 281 13.57 -4.75 25.19
N PHE A 282 12.82 -4.89 24.09
CA PHE A 282 13.02 -5.96 23.12
C PHE A 282 14.34 -5.76 22.36
N LEU A 283 14.62 -4.55 21.88
CA LEU A 283 15.85 -4.24 21.16
C LEU A 283 17.08 -4.16 22.06
N GLU A 284 16.92 -3.85 23.34
CA GLU A 284 18.00 -3.99 24.33
C GLU A 284 18.43 -5.46 24.48
N ALA A 285 17.45 -6.37 24.56
CA ALA A 285 17.72 -7.80 24.73
C ALA A 285 18.11 -8.50 23.42
N LEU A 286 17.53 -8.08 22.29
CA LEU A 286 17.66 -8.69 20.97
C LEU A 286 17.96 -7.58 19.94
N PRO A 287 19.21 -7.07 19.90
CA PRO A 287 19.55 -5.91 19.08
C PRO A 287 19.62 -6.19 17.58
N THR A 288 19.81 -7.44 17.16
CA THR A 288 19.88 -7.82 15.74
C THR A 288 18.99 -9.03 15.40
N VAL A 289 18.84 -9.28 14.10
CA VAL A 289 18.11 -10.43 13.57
C VAL A 289 18.71 -11.77 14.06
N ARG A 290 20.03 -11.83 14.31
CA ARG A 290 20.70 -13.02 14.80
C ARG A 290 20.24 -13.38 16.21
N GLU A 291 20.26 -12.43 17.16
CA GLU A 291 19.83 -12.72 18.52
C GLU A 291 18.36 -13.12 18.56
N LEU A 292 17.52 -12.54 17.69
CA LEU A 292 16.12 -12.98 17.55
C LEU A 292 15.99 -14.42 17.01
N ALA A 293 16.84 -14.82 16.07
CA ALA A 293 16.82 -16.18 15.52
C ALA A 293 17.22 -17.24 16.58
N GLU A 294 18.21 -16.89 17.42
CA GLU A 294 18.87 -17.79 18.37
C GLU A 294 18.24 -17.82 19.77
N VAL A 295 17.49 -16.78 20.17
CA VAL A 295 16.92 -16.70 21.53
C VAL A 295 15.99 -17.88 21.83
N PRO A 296 16.12 -18.53 23.01
CA PRO A 296 15.19 -19.57 23.45
C PRO A 296 13.73 -19.10 23.48
N GLU A 297 12.79 -19.98 23.11
CA GLU A 297 11.36 -19.63 22.98
C GLU A 297 10.79 -19.02 24.28
N ASP A 298 11.12 -19.58 25.45
CA ASP A 298 10.59 -19.10 26.72
C ASP A 298 11.05 -17.66 27.03
N ARG A 299 12.32 -17.34 26.76
CA ARG A 299 12.85 -15.97 26.88
C ARG A 299 12.19 -15.02 25.89
N LEU A 300 11.95 -15.48 24.65
CA LEU A 300 11.25 -14.70 23.63
C LEU A 300 9.80 -14.39 24.03
N MET A 301 9.07 -15.39 24.54
CA MET A 301 7.70 -15.20 25.04
C MET A 301 7.67 -14.23 26.21
N LYS A 302 8.65 -14.30 27.12
CA LYS A 302 8.77 -13.38 28.25
C LYS A 302 9.01 -11.92 27.80
N LEU A 303 9.87 -11.71 26.81
CA LEU A 303 10.08 -10.38 26.22
C LEU A 303 8.82 -9.82 25.54
N TRP A 304 7.92 -10.69 25.06
CA TRP A 304 6.65 -10.32 24.43
C TRP A 304 5.45 -10.29 25.39
N GLU A 305 5.64 -10.71 26.64
CA GLU A 305 4.57 -10.88 27.63
C GLU A 305 3.77 -9.60 27.82
N GLY A 306 2.46 -9.66 27.58
CA GLY A 306 1.55 -8.53 27.75
C GLY A 306 1.16 -7.81 26.44
N LEU A 307 1.92 -7.97 25.34
CA LEU A 307 1.53 -7.43 24.04
C LEU A 307 0.38 -8.19 23.36
N GLY A 308 0.14 -9.44 23.78
CA GLY A 308 -0.86 -10.31 23.19
C GLY A 308 -0.54 -10.75 21.76
N TYR A 309 -1.40 -11.61 21.20
CA TYR A 309 -1.26 -12.19 19.86
C TYR A 309 0.15 -12.77 19.59
N TYR A 310 0.58 -13.69 20.45
CA TYR A 310 1.93 -14.28 20.50
C TYR A 310 2.36 -15.04 19.23
N ASN A 311 1.44 -15.40 18.34
CA ASN A 311 1.82 -15.95 17.04
C ASN A 311 2.65 -14.95 16.20
N ARG A 312 2.50 -13.64 16.44
CA ARG A 312 3.33 -12.60 15.82
C ARG A 312 4.81 -12.82 16.10
N VAL A 313 5.20 -12.90 17.37
CA VAL A 313 6.60 -13.06 17.76
C VAL A 313 7.17 -14.42 17.36
N ARG A 314 6.35 -15.48 17.36
CA ARG A 314 6.75 -16.80 16.83
C ARG A 314 7.08 -16.75 15.34
N ASN A 315 6.21 -16.12 14.55
CA ASN A 315 6.46 -15.94 13.12
C ASN A 315 7.66 -15.03 12.89
N MET A 316 7.84 -13.99 13.73
CA MET A 316 9.01 -13.12 13.71
C MET A 316 10.31 -13.91 13.90
N GLN A 317 10.38 -14.82 14.89
CA GLN A 317 11.55 -15.68 15.06
C GLN A 317 11.75 -16.66 13.90
N LYS A 318 10.67 -17.24 13.34
CA LYS A 318 10.78 -18.09 12.14
C LYS A 318 11.36 -17.32 10.95
N ALA A 319 10.88 -16.11 10.71
CA ALA A 319 11.42 -15.23 9.68
C ALA A 319 12.86 -14.82 9.97
N ALA A 320 13.23 -14.57 11.22
CA ALA A 320 14.62 -14.29 11.59
C ALA A 320 15.55 -15.46 11.26
N ARG A 321 15.13 -16.70 11.54
CA ARG A 321 15.86 -17.91 11.14
C ARG A 321 15.95 -18.04 9.62
N GLN A 322 14.87 -17.76 8.90
CA GLN A 322 14.87 -17.72 7.44
C GLN A 322 15.86 -16.68 6.89
N VAL A 323 15.96 -15.50 7.51
CA VAL A 323 16.97 -14.49 7.16
C VAL A 323 18.40 -15.01 7.35
N MET A 324 18.65 -15.73 8.45
CA MET A 324 19.96 -16.34 8.69
C MET A 324 20.31 -17.42 7.65
N GLU A 325 19.34 -18.27 7.30
CA GLU A 325 19.55 -19.44 6.42
C GLU A 325 19.59 -19.07 4.93
N GLU A 326 18.65 -18.24 4.46
CA GLU A 326 18.46 -17.94 3.02
C GLU A 326 19.19 -16.66 2.58
N TYR A 327 19.46 -15.74 3.51
CA TYR A 327 19.99 -14.40 3.20
C TYR A 327 21.30 -14.08 3.95
N GLY A 328 21.97 -15.09 4.52
CA GLY A 328 23.28 -14.93 5.16
C GLY A 328 23.29 -14.05 6.42
N GLY A 329 22.12 -13.85 7.05
CA GLY A 329 21.95 -12.97 8.20
C GLY A 329 21.76 -11.49 7.86
N GLU A 330 21.68 -11.14 6.57
CA GLU A 330 21.33 -9.80 6.11
C GLU A 330 19.82 -9.70 5.85
N PHE A 331 19.16 -8.69 6.40
CA PHE A 331 17.73 -8.50 6.18
C PHE A 331 17.47 -8.18 4.69
N PRO A 332 16.52 -8.85 4.02
CA PRO A 332 16.27 -8.64 2.60
C PRO A 332 15.89 -7.19 2.27
N HIS A 333 16.26 -6.74 1.07
CA HIS A 333 16.13 -5.35 0.63
C HIS A 333 15.15 -5.14 -0.53
N THR A 334 14.46 -6.18 -1.01
CA THR A 334 13.42 -6.02 -2.05
C THR A 334 12.05 -6.37 -1.48
N TYR A 335 11.00 -5.75 -2.01
CA TYR A 335 9.63 -6.01 -1.55
C TYR A 335 9.26 -7.49 -1.61
N ASP A 336 9.58 -8.18 -2.71
CA ASP A 336 9.20 -9.58 -2.88
C ASP A 336 9.98 -10.52 -1.95
N THR A 337 11.26 -10.23 -1.67
CA THR A 337 12.07 -11.01 -0.71
C THR A 337 11.68 -10.72 0.74
N ILE A 338 11.28 -9.49 1.07
CA ILE A 338 10.73 -9.17 2.39
C ILE A 338 9.38 -9.86 2.58
N ARG A 339 8.51 -9.83 1.57
CA ARG A 339 7.17 -10.44 1.61
C ARG A 339 7.20 -11.96 1.67
N SER A 340 8.26 -12.61 1.21
CA SER A 340 8.40 -14.07 1.29
C SER A 340 8.72 -14.57 2.71
N LEU A 341 9.13 -13.68 3.62
CA LEU A 341 9.44 -14.04 5.00
C LEU A 341 8.20 -14.46 5.80
N ALA A 342 8.38 -15.45 6.68
CA ALA A 342 7.29 -15.99 7.50
C ALA A 342 6.54 -14.92 8.31
N GLY A 343 5.22 -14.82 8.10
CA GLY A 343 4.35 -13.90 8.83
C GLY A 343 4.39 -12.44 8.36
N ILE A 344 5.11 -12.14 7.27
CA ILE A 344 5.10 -10.83 6.62
C ILE A 344 4.04 -10.82 5.50
N GLY A 345 3.08 -9.91 5.59
CA GLY A 345 2.08 -9.67 4.53
C GLY A 345 2.36 -8.39 3.74
N ASN A 346 1.49 -8.05 2.79
CA ASN A 346 1.63 -6.85 1.92
C ASN A 346 1.90 -5.57 2.72
N TYR A 347 1.15 -5.34 3.79
CA TYR A 347 1.35 -4.18 4.67
C TYR A 347 2.78 -4.10 5.22
N THR A 348 3.23 -5.14 5.91
CA THR A 348 4.55 -5.13 6.57
C THR A 348 5.67 -5.09 5.54
N ALA A 349 5.52 -5.79 4.41
CA ALA A 349 6.48 -5.72 3.32
C ALA A 349 6.57 -4.30 2.73
N GLY A 350 5.44 -3.64 2.46
CA GLY A 350 5.41 -2.26 1.97
C GLY A 350 5.94 -1.26 2.98
N ALA A 351 5.60 -1.42 4.26
CA ALA A 351 6.10 -0.60 5.36
C ALA A 351 7.63 -0.70 5.46
N VAL A 352 8.19 -1.91 5.64
CA VAL A 352 9.64 -2.09 5.76
C VAL A 352 10.37 -1.64 4.48
N SER A 353 9.87 -2.00 3.30
CA SER A 353 10.49 -1.62 2.03
C SER A 353 10.55 -0.10 1.84
N SER A 354 9.46 0.60 2.15
CA SER A 354 9.41 2.05 1.98
C SER A 354 10.15 2.79 3.09
N PHE A 355 10.05 2.35 4.34
CA PHE A 355 10.62 3.08 5.48
C PHE A 355 12.13 2.89 5.62
N ALA A 356 12.62 1.67 5.37
CA ALA A 356 14.06 1.36 5.46
C ALA A 356 14.81 1.71 4.17
N TYR A 357 14.20 1.41 3.01
CA TYR A 357 14.90 1.41 1.73
C TYR A 357 14.35 2.42 0.71
N GLY A 358 13.32 3.20 1.06
CA GLY A 358 12.72 4.19 0.14
C GLY A 358 11.99 3.56 -1.06
N ILE A 359 11.71 2.26 -1.05
CA ILE A 359 11.10 1.57 -2.19
C ILE A 359 9.62 1.98 -2.29
N PRO A 360 9.11 2.40 -3.47
CA PRO A 360 7.75 2.89 -3.65
C PRO A 360 6.73 1.74 -3.66
N LYS A 361 6.50 1.14 -2.49
CA LYS A 361 5.51 0.07 -2.28
C LYS A 361 4.50 0.46 -1.21
N PRO A 362 3.22 0.14 -1.38
CA PRO A 362 2.15 0.65 -0.53
C PRO A 362 2.16 -0.01 0.86
N ALA A 363 2.00 0.80 1.92
CA ALA A 363 1.82 0.33 3.30
C ALA A 363 0.36 0.57 3.76
N VAL A 364 -0.57 -0.27 3.31
CA VAL A 364 -2.02 -0.06 3.55
C VAL A 364 -2.51 -0.86 4.76
N ASP A 365 -2.77 -0.17 5.88
CA ASP A 365 -3.39 -0.73 7.09
C ASP A 365 -4.87 -0.31 7.24
N GLY A 366 -5.47 -0.61 8.40
CA GLY A 366 -6.84 -0.17 8.71
C GLY A 366 -7.02 1.36 8.81
N ASN A 367 -5.96 2.11 9.10
CA ASN A 367 -5.98 3.57 9.08
C ASN A 367 -6.02 4.09 7.65
N VAL A 368 -5.13 3.59 6.81
CA VAL A 368 -5.03 3.94 5.40
C VAL A 368 -6.31 3.56 4.65
N LEU A 369 -6.86 2.35 4.85
CA LEU A 369 -8.13 1.94 4.25
C LEU A 369 -9.26 2.94 4.57
N ARG A 370 -9.37 3.39 5.83
CA ARG A 370 -10.36 4.42 6.23
C ARG A 370 -10.10 5.77 5.54
N VAL A 371 -8.85 6.22 5.52
CA VAL A 371 -8.44 7.48 4.88
C VAL A 371 -8.81 7.44 3.39
N LEU A 372 -8.45 6.37 2.69
CA LEU A 372 -8.73 6.19 1.27
C LEU A 372 -10.23 6.09 0.99
N SER A 373 -10.99 5.31 1.78
CA SER A 373 -12.45 5.24 1.67
C SER A 373 -13.08 6.63 1.76
N ARG A 374 -12.61 7.48 2.67
CA ARG A 374 -13.15 8.84 2.85
C ARG A 374 -12.70 9.78 1.72
N ILE A 375 -11.43 9.79 1.35
CA ILE A 375 -10.93 10.64 0.25
C ILE A 375 -11.68 10.35 -1.06
N LEU A 376 -11.95 9.06 -1.32
CA LEU A 376 -12.59 8.60 -2.55
C LEU A 376 -14.11 8.43 -2.44
N ALA A 377 -14.71 8.69 -1.27
CA ALA A 377 -16.11 8.40 -0.98
C ALA A 377 -16.53 6.96 -1.39
N SER A 378 -15.66 5.98 -1.10
CA SER A 378 -15.90 4.57 -1.43
C SER A 378 -16.75 3.91 -0.35
N GLU A 379 -17.94 3.44 -0.74
CA GLU A 379 -18.90 2.71 0.09
C GLU A 379 -18.68 1.19 0.05
N GLU A 380 -17.62 0.72 -0.59
CA GLU A 380 -17.27 -0.69 -0.64
C GLU A 380 -16.77 -1.20 0.72
N ASP A 381 -17.09 -2.45 1.03
CA ASP A 381 -16.68 -3.08 2.28
C ASP A 381 -15.16 -3.37 2.28
N ILE A 382 -14.43 -2.66 3.15
CA ILE A 382 -12.97 -2.79 3.30
C ILE A 382 -12.53 -4.17 3.83
N MET A 383 -13.46 -5.04 4.21
CA MET A 383 -13.19 -6.43 4.57
C MET A 383 -13.04 -7.35 3.35
N LYS A 384 -13.51 -6.94 2.16
CA LYS A 384 -13.35 -7.71 0.92
C LYS A 384 -11.90 -7.63 0.43
N ALA A 385 -11.32 -8.78 0.07
CA ALA A 385 -9.95 -8.84 -0.46
C ALA A 385 -9.78 -8.01 -1.74
N SER A 386 -10.77 -8.04 -2.64
CA SER A 386 -10.75 -7.26 -3.88
C SER A 386 -10.66 -5.75 -3.64
N VAL A 387 -11.35 -5.23 -2.62
CA VAL A 387 -11.34 -3.80 -2.26
C VAL A 387 -9.96 -3.40 -1.74
N ARG A 388 -9.35 -4.23 -0.89
CA ARG A 388 -7.99 -4.00 -0.38
C ARG A 388 -6.97 -4.01 -1.52
N SER A 389 -7.01 -5.00 -2.39
CA SER A 389 -6.11 -5.09 -3.55
C SER A 389 -6.25 -3.91 -4.50
N TRP A 390 -7.48 -3.41 -4.71
CA TRP A 390 -7.69 -2.19 -5.49
C TRP A 390 -7.11 -0.95 -4.80
N MET A 391 -7.34 -0.77 -3.49
CA MET A 391 -6.77 0.36 -2.75
C MET A 391 -5.23 0.31 -2.70
N GLU A 392 -4.64 -0.86 -2.51
CA GLU A 392 -3.19 -1.07 -2.58
C GLU A 392 -2.63 -0.61 -3.94
N ARG A 393 -3.25 -1.05 -5.04
CA ARG A 393 -2.87 -0.61 -6.40
C ARG A 393 -3.03 0.89 -6.61
N ALA A 394 -4.14 1.46 -6.14
CA ALA A 394 -4.40 2.89 -6.27
C ALA A 394 -3.39 3.74 -5.51
N VAL A 395 -2.91 3.28 -4.35
CA VAL A 395 -1.81 3.90 -3.63
C VAL A 395 -0.49 3.72 -4.38
N GLU A 396 -0.16 2.50 -4.81
CA GLU A 396 1.09 2.19 -5.52
C GLU A 396 1.33 3.08 -6.74
N GLU A 397 0.29 3.38 -7.53
CA GLU A 397 0.39 4.28 -8.70
C GLU A 397 0.77 5.73 -8.36
N VAL A 398 0.60 6.15 -7.10
CA VAL A 398 0.75 7.57 -6.71
C VAL A 398 1.91 7.83 -5.76
N ILE A 399 2.58 6.79 -5.25
CA ILE A 399 3.72 6.93 -4.34
C ILE A 399 4.82 7.76 -5.03
N PRO A 400 5.29 8.87 -4.44
CA PRO A 400 6.44 9.59 -4.96
C PRO A 400 7.72 8.78 -4.74
N GLU A 401 8.50 8.54 -5.80
CA GLU A 401 9.72 7.70 -5.73
C GLU A 401 10.71 8.18 -4.67
N GLN A 402 10.87 9.50 -4.50
CA GLN A 402 11.83 10.09 -3.56
C GLN A 402 11.25 10.37 -2.17
N GLU A 403 9.94 10.19 -1.98
CA GLU A 403 9.25 10.49 -0.72
C GLU A 403 8.36 9.31 -0.28
N ALA A 404 8.70 8.08 -0.70
CA ALA A 404 7.88 6.90 -0.46
C ALA A 404 7.63 6.64 1.04
N SER A 405 8.67 6.79 1.86
CA SER A 405 8.57 6.67 3.32
C SER A 405 7.64 7.72 3.91
N ASP A 406 7.87 9.00 3.59
CA ASP A 406 7.09 10.12 4.12
C ASP A 406 5.62 10.04 3.69
N PHE A 407 5.34 9.65 2.45
CA PHE A 407 3.99 9.49 1.95
C PHE A 407 3.22 8.36 2.64
N ASN A 408 3.81 7.16 2.73
CA ASN A 408 3.17 6.03 3.38
C ASN A 408 2.96 6.28 4.88
N GLN A 409 3.98 6.77 5.58
CA GLN A 409 3.85 7.13 7.00
C GLN A 409 2.87 8.28 7.19
N GLY A 410 2.84 9.23 6.26
CA GLY A 410 1.87 10.33 6.24
C GLY A 410 0.43 9.85 6.15
N LEU A 411 0.12 8.87 5.29
CA LEU A 411 -1.21 8.27 5.21
C LEU A 411 -1.61 7.58 6.52
N ILE A 412 -0.70 6.82 7.13
CA ILE A 412 -0.92 6.12 8.40
C ILE A 412 -1.14 7.16 9.53
N GLU A 413 -0.28 8.18 9.61
CA GLU A 413 -0.32 9.23 10.62
C GLU A 413 -1.59 10.09 10.50
N LEU A 414 -1.99 10.41 9.26
CA LEU A 414 -3.23 11.11 8.97
C LEU A 414 -4.44 10.34 9.51
N GLY A 415 -4.48 9.02 9.26
CA GLY A 415 -5.53 8.16 9.79
C GLY A 415 -5.50 8.07 11.31
N ALA A 416 -4.32 8.06 11.92
CA ALA A 416 -4.16 7.95 13.36
C ALA A 416 -4.57 9.23 14.13
N LEU A 417 -4.25 10.42 13.61
CA LEU A 417 -4.34 11.69 14.37
C LEU A 417 -5.48 12.61 13.95
N VAL A 418 -5.86 12.57 12.68
CA VAL A 418 -6.78 13.55 12.06
C VAL A 418 -8.04 12.85 11.58
N CYS A 419 -7.89 11.88 10.68
CA CYS A 419 -8.97 11.12 10.07
C CYS A 419 -9.35 9.92 10.97
N VAL A 420 -9.70 10.21 12.22
CA VAL A 420 -9.91 9.22 13.28
C VAL A 420 -11.20 8.38 13.07
N PRO A 421 -11.28 7.15 13.61
CA PRO A 421 -12.49 6.33 13.58
C PRO A 421 -13.42 6.65 14.76
N GLY A 422 -14.68 6.19 14.70
CA GLY A 422 -15.60 6.18 15.84
C GLY A 422 -16.11 7.55 16.31
N GLY A 423 -15.87 8.61 15.54
CA GLY A 423 -16.31 9.97 15.81
C GLY A 423 -16.03 10.91 14.65
N GLU A 424 -16.24 12.22 14.88
CA GLU A 424 -15.99 13.26 13.89
C GLU A 424 -14.48 13.39 13.59
N PRO A 425 -14.05 13.23 12.32
CA PRO A 425 -12.66 13.49 11.94
C PRO A 425 -12.34 14.98 12.06
N LYS A 426 -11.06 15.30 12.29
CA LYS A 426 -10.57 16.67 12.42
C LYS A 426 -10.37 17.33 11.05
N CYS A 427 -11.43 17.40 10.23
CA CYS A 427 -11.35 17.87 8.85
C CYS A 427 -10.81 19.30 8.71
N GLY A 428 -10.99 20.17 9.72
CA GLY A 428 -10.50 21.56 9.69
C GLY A 428 -8.96 21.69 9.65
N ILE A 429 -8.22 20.66 10.06
CA ILE A 429 -6.75 20.64 10.03
C ILE A 429 -6.20 19.55 9.08
N CYS A 430 -7.06 18.98 8.24
CA CYS A 430 -6.68 17.85 7.38
C CYS A 430 -6.00 18.35 6.10
N PRO A 431 -4.77 17.90 5.77
CA PRO A 431 -4.10 18.30 4.52
C PRO A 431 -4.84 17.82 3.26
N ALA A 432 -5.71 16.81 3.39
CA ALA A 432 -6.51 16.28 2.30
C ALA A 432 -7.90 16.91 2.19
N ALA A 433 -8.22 17.92 3.01
CA ALA A 433 -9.59 18.40 3.17
C ALA A 433 -10.22 18.90 1.86
N GLU A 434 -9.48 19.65 1.04
CA GLU A 434 -9.99 20.24 -0.22
C GLU A 434 -10.22 19.19 -1.33
N LEU A 435 -9.57 18.03 -1.23
CA LEU A 435 -9.69 16.95 -2.21
C LEU A 435 -10.49 15.76 -1.68
N CYS A 436 -11.04 15.82 -0.47
CA CYS A 436 -11.75 14.69 0.15
C CYS A 436 -13.24 14.67 -0.25
N LEU A 437 -13.64 13.67 -1.05
CA LEU A 437 -15.02 13.53 -1.52
C LEU A 437 -16.02 13.25 -0.38
N ALA A 438 -15.61 12.52 0.67
CA ALA A 438 -16.51 12.32 1.81
C ALA A 438 -16.75 13.62 2.59
N ARG A 439 -15.78 14.56 2.60
CA ARG A 439 -15.98 15.88 3.21
C ARG A 439 -16.91 16.74 2.39
N GLU A 440 -16.71 16.78 1.08
CA GLU A 440 -17.59 17.46 0.14
C GLU A 440 -19.05 17.00 0.30
N LYS A 441 -19.26 15.69 0.50
CA LYS A 441 -20.59 15.07 0.65
C LYS A 441 -21.12 15.01 2.09
N GLY A 442 -20.30 15.31 3.11
CA GLY A 442 -20.69 15.18 4.52
C GLY A 442 -20.92 13.74 5.01
N ILE A 443 -20.22 12.74 4.46
CA ILE A 443 -20.43 11.30 4.76
C ILE A 443 -19.24 10.63 5.48
N GLN A 444 -18.33 11.41 6.08
CA GLN A 444 -17.09 10.88 6.66
C GLN A 444 -17.35 9.90 7.80
N THR A 445 -18.39 10.11 8.61
CA THR A 445 -18.74 9.26 9.76
C THR A 445 -19.41 7.93 9.34
N ALA A 446 -19.99 7.87 8.14
CA ALA A 446 -20.52 6.64 7.56
C ALA A 446 -19.42 5.74 6.95
N LEU A 447 -18.21 6.28 6.77
CA LEU A 447 -17.09 5.58 6.13
C LEU A 447 -15.93 5.29 7.10
N PRO A 448 -15.24 4.14 6.95
CA PRO A 448 -15.40 3.15 5.89
C PRO A 448 -16.55 2.17 6.19
N VAL A 449 -17.15 1.59 5.15
CA VAL A 449 -18.07 0.45 5.31
C VAL A 449 -17.27 -0.78 5.73
N LYS A 450 -17.72 -1.44 6.79
CA LYS A 450 -17.08 -2.64 7.34
C LYS A 450 -18.13 -3.65 7.77
N THR A 451 -18.07 -4.86 7.23
CA THR A 451 -18.92 -5.97 7.72
C THR A 451 -18.67 -6.22 9.22
N LYS A 452 -19.75 -6.31 9.99
CA LYS A 452 -19.70 -6.57 11.44
C LYS A 452 -19.04 -7.92 11.72
N ALA A 453 -18.11 -7.93 12.67
CA ALA A 453 -17.53 -9.17 13.14
C ALA A 453 -18.61 -10.05 13.81
N LYS A 454 -18.41 -11.38 13.76
CA LYS A 454 -19.27 -12.33 14.50
C LYS A 454 -19.20 -12.03 16.00
N ALA A 455 -20.30 -12.29 16.70
CA ALA A 455 -20.31 -12.22 18.16
C ALA A 455 -19.25 -13.16 18.74
N ARG A 456 -18.59 -12.74 19.82
CA ARG A 456 -17.60 -13.55 20.52
C ARG A 456 -18.28 -14.73 21.19
N ARG A 457 -17.63 -15.89 21.19
CA ARG A 457 -18.06 -17.03 22.01
C ARG A 457 -17.75 -16.75 23.48
N ILE A 458 -18.72 -16.91 24.37
CA ILE A 458 -18.50 -16.84 25.81
C ILE A 458 -18.07 -18.22 26.31
N GLU A 459 -16.96 -18.27 27.04
CA GLU A 459 -16.48 -19.47 27.74
C GLU A 459 -16.44 -19.21 29.24
N LYS A 460 -17.09 -20.08 30.00
CA LYS A 460 -16.99 -20.06 31.47
C LYS A 460 -15.75 -20.84 31.90
N ARG A 461 -14.98 -20.28 32.83
CA ARG A 461 -13.75 -20.87 33.34
C ARG A 461 -13.70 -20.77 34.86
N THR A 462 -13.11 -21.77 35.50
CA THR A 462 -12.71 -21.71 36.90
C THR A 462 -11.20 -21.74 36.98
N VAL A 463 -10.60 -20.67 37.51
CA VAL A 463 -9.16 -20.55 37.76
C VAL A 463 -8.86 -21.04 39.17
N LEU A 464 -7.83 -21.85 39.31
CA LEU A 464 -7.43 -22.51 40.56
C LEU A 464 -5.99 -22.12 40.88
N ILE A 465 -5.79 -21.40 41.98
CA ILE A 465 -4.46 -21.06 42.50
C ILE A 465 -4.13 -22.06 43.59
N PHE A 466 -3.45 -23.15 43.22
CA PHE A 466 -2.88 -24.07 44.21
C PHE A 466 -1.58 -23.50 44.75
N ARG A 467 -1.45 -23.49 46.08
CA ARG A 467 -0.28 -22.97 46.78
C ARG A 467 0.09 -23.81 47.98
N ASP A 468 1.34 -23.74 48.38
CA ASP A 468 1.80 -24.07 49.73
C ASP A 468 2.53 -22.86 50.33
N SER A 469 3.50 -23.10 51.24
CA SER A 469 4.33 -22.06 51.84
C SER A 469 5.45 -21.56 50.92
N GLU A 470 5.80 -22.29 49.86
CA GLU A 470 6.99 -22.01 49.05
C GLU A 470 6.67 -21.57 47.63
N GLY A 471 5.52 -21.96 47.07
CA GLY A 471 5.22 -21.64 45.67
C GLY A 471 3.76 -21.73 45.25
N VAL A 472 3.55 -21.55 43.94
CA VAL A 472 2.24 -21.61 43.27
C VAL A 472 2.33 -22.56 42.08
N ALA A 473 1.33 -23.42 41.92
CA ALA A 473 1.26 -24.30 40.77
C ALA A 473 0.86 -23.54 39.50
N ILE A 474 1.63 -23.73 38.44
CA ILE A 474 1.34 -23.31 37.07
C ILE A 474 1.45 -24.51 36.13
N ARG A 475 1.00 -24.37 34.90
CA ARG A 475 1.21 -25.39 33.85
C ARG A 475 1.52 -24.75 32.51
N LYS A 476 2.23 -25.48 31.65
CA LYS A 476 2.48 -25.05 30.26
C LYS A 476 1.31 -25.47 29.38
N ARG A 477 0.75 -24.53 28.63
CA ARG A 477 -0.34 -24.81 27.69
C ARG A 477 0.18 -25.63 26.49
N PRO A 478 -0.66 -26.47 25.88
CA PRO A 478 -0.29 -27.21 24.67
C PRO A 478 0.26 -26.30 23.55
N PRO A 479 1.07 -26.83 22.62
CA PRO A 479 1.71 -26.05 21.55
C PRO A 479 0.72 -25.55 20.47
N LYS A 480 -0.57 -25.89 20.58
CA LYS A 480 -1.63 -25.47 19.65
C LYS A 480 -2.83 -24.92 20.42
N GLY A 481 -3.60 -24.06 19.75
CA GLY A 481 -4.82 -23.46 20.30
C GLY A 481 -4.62 -22.05 20.90
N LEU A 482 -5.61 -21.58 21.65
CA LEU A 482 -5.59 -20.26 22.27
C LEU A 482 -4.46 -20.19 23.32
N LEU A 483 -3.63 -19.15 23.24
CA LEU A 483 -2.48 -18.94 24.14
C LEU A 483 -1.49 -20.12 24.14
N ALA A 484 -1.34 -20.78 22.98
CA ALA A 484 -0.47 -21.93 22.79
C ALA A 484 0.94 -21.71 23.37
N GLY A 485 1.48 -22.71 24.06
CA GLY A 485 2.84 -22.74 24.60
C GLY A 485 3.15 -21.75 25.74
N LEU A 486 2.20 -20.93 26.16
CA LEU A 486 2.36 -20.04 27.32
C LEU A 486 2.10 -20.78 28.63
N TYR A 487 2.54 -20.18 29.73
CA TYR A 487 2.23 -20.68 31.07
C TYR A 487 0.89 -20.13 31.54
N GLU A 488 0.20 -20.89 32.39
CA GLU A 488 -1.08 -20.47 32.96
C GLU A 488 -1.27 -20.95 34.39
N LEU A 489 -2.17 -20.28 35.09
CA LEU A 489 -2.77 -20.83 36.31
C LEU A 489 -3.69 -22.00 35.93
N PRO A 490 -3.66 -23.13 36.67
CA PRO A 490 -4.55 -24.25 36.43
C PRO A 490 -6.01 -23.78 36.34
N ASN A 491 -6.71 -24.24 35.31
CA ASN A 491 -8.10 -23.87 35.10
C ASN A 491 -8.89 -24.97 34.40
N VAL A 492 -10.20 -24.98 34.64
CA VAL A 492 -11.17 -25.91 34.06
C VAL A 492 -12.32 -25.16 33.39
N GLU A 493 -13.04 -25.86 32.52
CA GLU A 493 -14.26 -25.33 31.90
C GLU A 493 -15.42 -25.31 32.89
N GLY A 494 -16.28 -24.30 32.78
CA GLY A 494 -17.42 -24.10 33.68
C GLY A 494 -17.09 -23.27 34.91
N HIS A 495 -18.12 -23.03 35.74
CA HIS A 495 -18.00 -22.35 37.03
C HIS A 495 -18.21 -23.38 38.13
N LEU A 496 -17.13 -23.82 38.74
CA LEU A 496 -17.18 -24.74 39.87
C LEU A 496 -17.68 -24.02 41.13
N THR A 497 -18.40 -24.77 41.94
CA THR A 497 -18.62 -24.45 43.35
C THR A 497 -17.34 -24.65 44.17
N ARG A 498 -17.31 -24.10 45.38
CA ARG A 498 -16.18 -24.26 46.31
C ARG A 498 -15.88 -25.75 46.59
N LYS A 499 -16.92 -26.58 46.69
CA LYS A 499 -16.79 -28.02 46.94
C LYS A 499 -16.16 -28.73 45.75
N GLU A 500 -16.66 -28.48 44.54
CA GLU A 500 -16.13 -29.08 43.32
C GLU A 500 -14.68 -28.66 43.05
N ALA A 501 -14.30 -27.41 43.36
CA ALA A 501 -12.90 -26.98 43.28
C ALA A 501 -12.00 -27.75 44.25
N ALA A 502 -12.48 -28.02 45.48
CA ALA A 502 -11.75 -28.81 46.45
C ALA A 502 -11.62 -30.28 46.04
N ASP A 503 -12.70 -30.85 45.51
CA ASP A 503 -12.76 -32.25 45.03
C ASP A 503 -11.86 -32.43 43.81
N TYR A 504 -11.80 -31.45 42.91
CA TYR A 504 -10.84 -31.43 41.80
C TYR A 504 -9.40 -31.46 42.31
N GLY A 505 -9.03 -30.59 43.26
CA GLY A 505 -7.69 -30.63 43.89
C GLY A 505 -7.31 -32.02 44.40
N LYS A 506 -8.21 -32.69 45.14
CA LYS A 506 -7.99 -34.05 45.62
C LYS A 506 -7.81 -35.06 44.49
N SER A 507 -8.60 -34.95 43.42
CA SER A 507 -8.53 -35.87 42.27
C SER A 507 -7.17 -35.83 41.55
N ILE A 508 -6.48 -34.69 41.60
CA ILE A 508 -5.13 -34.52 41.05
C ILE A 508 -4.03 -34.67 42.12
N GLY A 509 -4.39 -35.13 43.32
CA GLY A 509 -3.46 -35.38 44.42
C GLY A 509 -3.00 -34.15 45.20
N LEU A 510 -3.63 -32.99 45.00
CA LEU A 510 -3.37 -31.76 45.74
C LEU A 510 -4.46 -31.53 46.79
N THR A 511 -4.24 -32.01 48.02
CA THR A 511 -5.28 -32.01 49.08
C THR A 511 -5.45 -30.62 49.69
N PRO A 512 -6.59 -29.92 49.48
CA PRO A 512 -6.76 -28.56 49.98
C PRO A 512 -7.06 -28.54 51.48
N VAL A 513 -6.23 -27.82 52.23
CA VAL A 513 -6.41 -27.48 53.66
C VAL A 513 -7.38 -26.30 53.80
N HIS A 514 -7.27 -25.31 52.92
CA HIS A 514 -8.16 -24.15 52.89
C HIS A 514 -8.52 -23.77 51.46
N VAL A 515 -9.79 -23.44 51.23
CA VAL A 515 -10.28 -22.99 49.92
C VAL A 515 -10.92 -21.63 50.06
N ARG A 516 -10.35 -20.60 49.42
CA ARG A 516 -10.87 -19.22 49.43
C ARG A 516 -11.39 -18.86 48.05
N LYS A 517 -12.61 -18.32 47.98
CA LYS A 517 -13.18 -17.82 46.71
C LYS A 517 -12.54 -16.47 46.38
N LEU A 518 -12.15 -16.29 45.13
CA LEU A 518 -11.59 -15.05 44.59
C LEU A 518 -12.65 -14.28 43.80
N GLU A 519 -12.35 -13.01 43.51
CA GLU A 519 -13.23 -12.18 42.69
C GLU A 519 -13.38 -12.76 41.27
N ALA A 520 -14.58 -12.59 40.71
CA ALA A 520 -14.83 -12.97 39.33
C ALA A 520 -14.13 -11.97 38.39
N ALA A 521 -13.57 -12.49 37.31
CA ALA A 521 -12.88 -11.69 36.32
C ALA A 521 -13.41 -12.00 34.92
N LYS A 522 -13.30 -11.03 34.02
CA LYS A 522 -13.63 -11.21 32.61
C LYS A 522 -12.45 -10.80 31.76
N HIS A 523 -12.09 -11.64 30.80
CA HIS A 523 -11.05 -11.33 29.82
C HIS A 523 -11.60 -11.44 28.39
N ILE A 524 -11.27 -10.47 27.54
CA ILE A 524 -11.83 -10.35 26.19
C ILE A 524 -10.73 -10.59 25.17
N PHE A 525 -10.87 -11.65 24.38
CA PHE A 525 -10.09 -11.88 23.16
C PHE A 525 -10.85 -11.36 21.93
N SER A 526 -10.22 -11.39 20.76
CA SER A 526 -10.88 -10.97 19.51
C SER A 526 -12.06 -11.86 19.12
N HIS A 527 -12.03 -13.16 19.46
CA HIS A 527 -13.02 -14.17 19.03
C HIS A 527 -13.72 -14.91 20.18
N VAL A 528 -13.19 -14.80 21.40
CA VAL A 528 -13.69 -15.48 22.61
C VAL A 528 -13.70 -14.49 23.77
N GLU A 529 -14.58 -14.71 24.73
CA GLU A 529 -14.64 -14.00 25.99
C GLU A 529 -14.63 -14.99 27.14
N TRP A 530 -13.65 -14.88 28.04
CA TRP A 530 -13.56 -15.72 29.23
C TRP A 530 -14.27 -15.06 30.40
N HIS A 531 -15.24 -15.76 30.97
CA HIS A 531 -15.92 -15.41 32.22
C HIS A 531 -15.37 -16.32 33.31
N MET A 532 -14.51 -15.77 34.16
CA MET A 532 -13.75 -16.52 35.14
C MET A 532 -14.30 -16.33 36.55
N VAL A 533 -14.35 -17.43 37.28
CA VAL A 533 -14.38 -17.42 38.75
C VAL A 533 -13.07 -18.00 39.25
N GLY A 534 -12.59 -17.57 40.42
CA GLY A 534 -11.31 -18.04 40.96
C GLY A 534 -11.46 -18.70 42.32
N TYR A 535 -10.62 -19.68 42.61
CA TYR A 535 -10.39 -20.19 43.96
C TYR A 535 -8.91 -20.29 44.25
N GLU A 536 -8.52 -19.88 45.45
CA GLU A 536 -7.22 -20.18 46.02
C GLU A 536 -7.35 -21.42 46.91
N LEU A 537 -6.43 -22.35 46.74
CA LEU A 537 -6.37 -23.62 47.47
C LEU A 537 -5.00 -23.72 48.14
N LEU A 538 -4.96 -23.53 49.45
CA LEU A 538 -3.79 -23.89 50.26
C LEU A 538 -3.78 -25.40 50.39
N VAL A 539 -2.73 -26.06 49.94
CA VAL A 539 -2.57 -27.51 49.98
C VAL A 539 -1.49 -27.91 50.98
N ASP A 540 -1.52 -29.17 51.41
CA ASP A 540 -0.58 -29.74 52.38
C ASP A 540 0.84 -29.89 51.82
N ALA A 541 0.97 -30.28 50.55
CA ALA A 541 2.21 -30.27 49.79
C ALA A 541 1.92 -30.17 48.28
N LEU A 542 2.64 -29.31 47.57
CA LEU A 542 2.46 -29.16 46.12
C LEU A 542 3.07 -30.32 45.31
N GLU A 543 4.27 -30.78 45.66
CA GLU A 543 5.05 -31.68 44.80
C GLU A 543 4.79 -33.17 45.02
N LYS A 544 4.42 -33.59 46.23
CA LYS A 544 4.55 -34.99 46.65
C LYS A 544 3.62 -35.95 45.93
N ASN A 545 2.44 -35.49 45.51
CA ASN A 545 1.35 -36.35 45.05
C ASN A 545 0.63 -35.82 43.79
N CYS A 546 1.12 -34.76 43.15
CA CYS A 546 0.44 -34.17 42.00
C CYS A 546 0.45 -35.14 40.80
N GLY A 547 -0.74 -35.57 40.36
CA GLY A 547 -0.91 -36.49 39.23
C GLY A 547 -0.94 -35.82 37.85
N GLU A 548 -0.81 -34.50 37.80
CA GLU A 548 -0.85 -33.68 36.58
C GLU A 548 0.53 -33.04 36.34
N GLU A 549 0.85 -32.75 35.07
CA GLU A 549 2.08 -32.03 34.72
C GLU A 549 1.98 -30.55 35.13
N MET A 550 2.38 -30.26 36.37
CA MET A 550 2.44 -28.92 36.95
C MET A 550 3.88 -28.51 37.27
N ILE A 551 4.09 -27.20 37.29
CA ILE A 551 5.34 -26.55 37.69
C ILE A 551 5.03 -25.74 38.94
N PHE A 552 5.84 -25.90 39.96
CA PHE A 552 5.65 -25.22 41.25
C PHE A 552 6.63 -24.06 41.32
N ALA A 553 6.14 -22.91 40.88
CA ALA A 553 6.95 -21.73 40.67
C ALA A 553 7.01 -20.87 41.93
N LYS A 554 8.22 -20.40 42.27
CA LYS A 554 8.44 -19.35 43.26
C LYS A 554 8.11 -17.98 42.67
N ARG A 555 8.03 -16.98 43.54
CA ARG A 555 7.61 -15.62 43.15
C ARG A 555 8.51 -15.01 42.10
N ASP A 556 9.81 -15.07 42.32
CA ASP A 556 10.85 -14.57 41.44
C ASP A 556 10.79 -15.25 40.06
N GLU A 557 10.53 -16.55 40.02
CA GLU A 557 10.37 -17.31 38.79
C GLU A 557 9.11 -16.92 38.01
N LEU A 558 7.98 -16.69 38.70
CA LEU A 558 6.75 -16.17 38.08
C LEU A 558 6.99 -14.79 37.45
N GLU A 559 7.79 -13.94 38.09
CA GLU A 559 8.08 -12.59 37.60
C GLU A 559 9.09 -12.59 36.45
N THR A 560 10.06 -13.49 36.43
CA THR A 560 11.23 -13.40 35.53
C THR A 560 11.33 -14.51 34.47
N VAL A 561 10.80 -15.70 34.74
CA VAL A 561 10.99 -16.89 33.90
C VAL A 561 9.73 -17.21 33.10
N TYR A 562 8.60 -17.31 33.79
CA TYR A 562 7.38 -17.81 33.18
C TYR A 562 6.55 -16.68 32.54
N SER A 563 6.15 -16.89 31.27
CA SER A 563 5.28 -15.96 30.55
C SER A 563 3.81 -16.34 30.76
N ILE A 564 3.11 -15.57 31.59
CA ILE A 564 1.69 -15.76 31.91
C ILE A 564 0.88 -14.66 31.21
N PRO A 565 -0.11 -15.01 30.36
CA PRO A 565 -0.84 -14.02 29.60
C PRO A 565 -1.76 -13.18 30.50
N SER A 566 -2.05 -11.94 30.07
CA SER A 566 -2.95 -11.02 30.76
C SER A 566 -4.38 -11.55 30.95
N ALA A 567 -4.72 -12.67 30.31
CA ALA A 567 -5.91 -13.46 30.63
C ALA A 567 -6.02 -13.83 32.11
N PHE A 568 -4.91 -13.97 32.82
CA PHE A 568 -4.86 -14.34 34.23
C PHE A 568 -4.46 -13.19 35.16
N GLU A 569 -4.28 -11.97 34.64
CA GLU A 569 -3.73 -10.81 35.38
C GLU A 569 -4.50 -10.53 36.69
N ALA A 570 -5.83 -10.63 36.67
CA ALA A 570 -6.68 -10.44 37.86
C ALA A 570 -6.36 -11.42 38.99
N TYR A 571 -5.86 -12.60 38.67
CA TYR A 571 -5.51 -13.66 39.63
C TYR A 571 -4.02 -13.66 39.99
N MET A 572 -3.17 -13.06 39.15
CA MET A 572 -1.73 -12.98 39.39
C MET A 572 -1.38 -12.13 40.62
N VAL A 573 -2.16 -11.11 40.96
CA VAL A 573 -1.96 -10.32 42.20
C VAL A 573 -1.97 -11.23 43.43
N THR A 574 -2.92 -12.18 43.46
CA THR A 574 -3.03 -13.15 44.56
C THR A 574 -1.84 -14.12 44.52
N ALA A 575 -1.51 -14.65 43.35
CA ALA A 575 -0.37 -15.56 43.18
C ALA A 575 0.97 -14.93 43.62
N HIS A 576 1.24 -13.66 43.27
CA HIS A 576 2.46 -12.96 43.68
C HIS A 576 2.49 -12.62 45.18
N ALA A 577 1.35 -12.23 45.76
CA ALA A 577 1.27 -11.95 47.20
C ALA A 577 1.59 -13.21 48.03
N ILE A 578 1.07 -14.36 47.59
CA ILE A 578 1.28 -15.67 48.21
C ILE A 578 2.74 -16.12 48.15
N ALA A 579 3.35 -16.02 46.97
CA ALA A 579 4.68 -16.59 46.73
C ALA A 579 5.82 -15.79 47.42
N GLY A 580 5.50 -14.65 48.05
CA GLY A 580 6.46 -13.81 48.79
C GLY A 580 6.36 -13.87 50.32
N ASP A 581 5.42 -14.64 50.88
CA ASP A 581 5.18 -14.70 52.34
C ASP A 581 6.07 -15.73 53.07
N SER A 582 7.07 -16.30 52.40
CA SER A 582 8.05 -17.23 52.98
C SER A 582 9.17 -16.57 53.80
N GLN A 583 9.07 -15.26 54.08
CA GLN A 583 9.92 -14.54 55.03
C GLN A 583 9.09 -13.66 55.98
N ARG A 584 8.24 -14.25 56.82
CA ARG A 584 7.88 -13.70 58.14
C ARG A 584 7.66 -14.78 59.18
#